data_AF-A0A954GQR1-F1
#
_entry.id   AF-A0A954GQR1-F1
#
_cell.length_a   1.000
_cell.length_b   1.000
_cell.length_c   1.000
_cell.angle_alpha   90.00
_cell.angle_beta   90.00
_cell.angle_gamma   90.00
#
_symmetry.space_group_name_H-M   'P 1'
#
loop_
_entity.id
_entity.type
_entity.pdbx_description
1 polymer ?
#
loop_
_entity_poly.entity_id
_entity_poly.type
_entity_poly.pdbx_seq_one_letter_code
_entity_poly.pdbx_strand_id
1 'polypeptide(L)'
;MSDAITRLEQFANDLHQEVMVKAGDDTNPQMREDTFTELVLELLDEHNESDGGDVCYHATGGRGRIPAAKVNAWSMSGDGATLDLFVVFYQGTGRPETVPKSTVVEYFKLLRGFLRRARDGFHVQLEESHEAFEAARRIFEARETLTTVRLFLLTDGVVKSLEIEQEQLPDLELRYVLWDLDKLSRLHVGHREMIVLDFLNDYGGPIPCLQTADCTGEYRTFLAFFPASLLARIYGEHGQRLLERN
;
A
#
# COMPACT_ATOMS: atom_id res chain seq x y z
N MET A 1 10.66 3.24 -39.40
CA MET A 1 10.78 4.23 -38.32
C MET A 1 10.38 3.51 -37.06
N SER A 2 11.36 3.22 -36.20
CA SER A 2 11.14 2.49 -34.94
C SER A 2 10.33 3.38 -34.02
N ASP A 3 9.14 2.95 -33.61
CA ASP A 3 8.47 3.55 -32.45
C ASP A 3 9.41 3.35 -31.26
N ALA A 4 9.85 4.46 -30.68
CA ALA A 4 10.59 4.42 -29.44
C ALA A 4 9.60 3.98 -28.36
N ILE A 5 9.77 2.78 -27.83
CA ILE A 5 9.01 2.29 -26.67
C ILE A 5 9.20 3.32 -25.55
N THR A 6 8.10 3.85 -25.04
CA THR A 6 8.13 4.79 -23.93
C THR A 6 8.65 4.08 -22.68
N ARG A 7 9.27 4.82 -21.75
CA ARG A 7 9.78 4.26 -20.49
C ARG A 7 8.71 3.43 -19.74
N LEU A 8 7.46 3.89 -19.79
CA LEU A 8 6.35 3.22 -19.13
C LEU A 8 5.94 1.92 -19.83
N GLU A 9 5.97 1.88 -21.17
CA GLU A 9 5.73 0.66 -21.94
C GLU A 9 6.82 -0.39 -21.70
N GLN A 10 8.08 0.04 -21.58
CA GLN A 10 9.20 -0.85 -21.26
C GLN A 10 8.99 -1.46 -19.87
N PHE A 11 8.70 -0.64 -18.86
CA PHE A 11 8.43 -1.12 -17.50
C PHE A 11 7.22 -2.07 -17.44
N ALA A 12 6.13 -1.76 -18.16
CA ALA A 12 4.97 -2.66 -18.25
C ALA A 12 5.34 -4.03 -18.83
N ASN A 13 6.20 -4.03 -19.86
CA ASN A 13 6.64 -5.25 -20.51
C ASN A 13 7.56 -6.07 -19.59
N ASP A 14 8.54 -5.42 -18.98
CA ASP A 14 9.50 -6.05 -18.08
C ASP A 14 8.79 -6.70 -16.88
N LEU A 15 7.90 -5.96 -16.22
CA LEU A 15 7.10 -6.46 -15.10
C LEU A 15 6.22 -7.65 -15.53
N HIS A 16 5.61 -7.58 -16.71
CA HIS A 16 4.83 -8.70 -17.23
C HIS A 16 5.70 -9.94 -17.52
N GLN A 17 6.87 -9.77 -18.13
CA GLN A 17 7.79 -10.87 -18.37
C GLN A 17 8.27 -11.50 -17.07
N GLU A 18 8.57 -10.68 -16.06
CA GLU A 18 8.98 -11.17 -14.74
C GLU A 18 7.87 -12.00 -14.07
N VAL A 19 6.62 -11.53 -14.12
CA VAL A 19 5.46 -12.30 -13.65
C VAL A 19 5.33 -13.63 -14.41
N MET A 20 5.47 -13.61 -15.74
CA MET A 20 5.38 -14.83 -16.56
C MET A 20 6.49 -15.83 -16.25
N VAL A 21 7.72 -15.36 -16.02
CA VAL A 21 8.87 -16.20 -15.65
C VAL A 21 8.70 -16.80 -14.26
N LYS A 22 8.29 -16.00 -13.26
CA LYS A 22 8.15 -16.45 -11.87
C LYS A 22 6.92 -17.35 -11.67
N ALA A 23 5.81 -17.09 -12.37
CA ALA A 23 4.64 -17.95 -12.34
C ALA A 23 4.89 -19.26 -13.14
N GLY A 24 5.47 -19.17 -14.34
CA GLY A 24 5.64 -20.28 -15.27
C GLY A 24 4.51 -20.38 -16.32
N ASP A 25 4.76 -21.14 -17.39
CA ASP A 25 3.96 -21.09 -18.64
C ASP A 25 2.52 -21.60 -18.51
N ASP A 26 2.25 -22.60 -17.67
CA ASP A 26 0.97 -23.32 -17.57
C ASP A 26 0.11 -22.90 -16.35
N THR A 27 0.32 -21.69 -15.86
CA THR A 27 -0.28 -21.23 -14.61
C THR A 27 -1.69 -20.66 -14.76
N ASN A 28 -2.57 -21.03 -13.81
CA ASN A 28 -3.90 -20.43 -13.66
C ASN A 28 -3.77 -18.90 -13.49
N PRO A 29 -4.64 -18.09 -14.12
CA PRO A 29 -4.73 -16.64 -13.90
C PRO A 29 -4.55 -16.15 -12.46
N GLN A 30 -5.10 -16.87 -11.46
CA GLN A 30 -4.91 -16.51 -10.04
C GLN A 30 -3.43 -16.52 -9.64
N MET A 31 -2.67 -17.54 -10.05
CA MET A 31 -1.26 -17.66 -9.67
C MET A 31 -0.42 -16.54 -10.27
N ARG A 32 -0.78 -16.04 -11.48
CA ARG A 32 -0.13 -14.86 -12.07
C ARG A 32 -0.46 -13.58 -11.29
N GLU A 33 -1.69 -13.44 -10.83
CA GLU A 33 -2.11 -12.33 -9.96
C GLU A 33 -1.38 -12.37 -8.61
N ASP A 34 -1.21 -13.55 -8.03
CA ASP A 34 -0.47 -13.75 -6.78
C ASP A 34 1.03 -13.44 -6.98
N THR A 35 1.64 -13.94 -8.05
CA THR A 35 3.02 -13.59 -8.41
C THR A 35 3.22 -12.09 -8.64
N PHE A 36 2.28 -11.42 -9.32
CA PHE A 36 2.30 -9.96 -9.45
C PHE A 36 2.19 -9.27 -8.09
N THR A 37 1.32 -9.78 -7.21
CA THR A 37 1.16 -9.27 -5.85
C THR A 37 2.47 -9.34 -5.08
N GLU A 38 3.15 -10.50 -5.10
CA GLU A 38 4.46 -10.68 -4.45
C GLU A 38 5.50 -9.68 -4.96
N LEU A 39 5.67 -9.57 -6.29
CA LEU A 39 6.67 -8.67 -6.88
C LEU A 39 6.41 -7.20 -6.52
N VAL A 40 5.15 -6.77 -6.52
CA VAL A 40 4.81 -5.40 -6.17
C VAL A 40 4.99 -5.16 -4.67
N LEU A 41 4.65 -6.12 -3.80
CA LEU A 41 4.88 -5.99 -2.36
C LEU A 41 6.37 -5.91 -2.02
N GLU A 42 7.20 -6.75 -2.67
CA GLU A 42 8.66 -6.69 -2.56
C GLU A 42 9.17 -5.29 -2.95
N LEU A 43 8.70 -4.75 -4.09
CA LEU A 43 9.06 -3.39 -4.52
C LEU A 43 8.61 -2.31 -3.52
N LEU A 44 7.40 -2.41 -2.96
CA LEU A 44 6.91 -1.44 -1.97
C LEU A 44 7.69 -1.50 -0.66
N ASP A 45 8.07 -2.70 -0.21
CA ASP A 45 8.86 -2.93 1.00
C ASP A 45 10.29 -2.38 0.84
N GLU A 46 10.94 -2.65 -0.30
CA GLU A 46 12.28 -2.10 -0.63
C GLU A 46 12.33 -0.57 -0.58
N HIS A 47 11.19 0.08 -0.87
CA HIS A 47 11.06 1.53 -0.87
C HIS A 47 10.36 2.12 0.37
N ASN A 48 10.07 1.32 1.41
CA ASN A 48 9.42 1.73 2.66
C ASN A 48 7.99 2.31 2.49
N GLU A 49 7.27 1.91 1.44
CA GLU A 49 5.89 2.33 1.19
C GLU A 49 4.87 1.44 1.94
N SER A 50 5.25 0.19 2.26
CA SER A 50 4.52 -0.76 3.11
C SER A 50 5.47 -1.49 4.09
N ASP A 51 4.92 -2.16 5.10
CA ASP A 51 5.67 -3.01 6.05
C ASP A 51 5.59 -4.48 5.60
N GLY A 52 6.09 -4.77 4.40
CA GLY A 52 5.88 -6.04 3.70
C GLY A 52 4.41 -6.42 3.49
N GLY A 53 4.17 -7.71 3.28
CA GLY A 53 2.83 -8.28 3.15
C GLY A 53 2.85 -9.78 2.88
N ASP A 54 1.97 -10.52 3.57
CA ASP A 54 1.73 -11.93 3.31
C ASP A 54 0.61 -12.06 2.28
N VAL A 55 0.87 -12.78 1.19
CA VAL A 55 -0.15 -13.10 0.18
C VAL A 55 -1.22 -13.98 0.79
N CYS A 56 -2.48 -13.59 0.57
CA CYS A 56 -3.65 -14.34 1.01
C CYS A 56 -4.81 -14.14 0.04
N TYR A 57 -4.84 -14.91 -1.05
CA TYR A 57 -5.87 -14.72 -2.05
C TYR A 57 -7.23 -15.16 -1.51
N HIS A 58 -8.20 -14.25 -1.55
CA HIS A 58 -9.60 -14.59 -1.32
C HIS A 58 -10.51 -13.67 -2.11
N ALA A 59 -11.41 -14.25 -2.90
CA ALA A 59 -12.42 -13.53 -3.64
C ALA A 59 -13.78 -14.23 -3.54
N THR A 60 -14.83 -13.48 -3.21
CA THR A 60 -16.18 -14.02 -3.05
C THR A 60 -17.26 -12.99 -3.32
N GLY A 61 -18.35 -13.43 -3.93
CA GLY A 61 -19.52 -12.59 -4.19
C GLY A 61 -20.25 -12.17 -2.91
N GLY A 62 -21.06 -11.12 -3.04
CA GLY A 62 -21.96 -10.68 -1.98
C GLY A 62 -23.17 -11.59 -1.86
N ARG A 63 -23.73 -11.72 -0.66
CA ARG A 63 -24.96 -12.48 -0.41
C ARG A 63 -25.85 -11.77 0.61
N GLY A 64 -26.98 -11.23 0.14
CA GLY A 64 -27.91 -10.50 1.00
C GLY A 64 -27.25 -9.29 1.66
N ARG A 65 -27.08 -9.34 2.99
CA ARG A 65 -26.39 -8.29 3.76
C ARG A 65 -24.87 -8.44 3.81
N ILE A 66 -24.34 -9.60 3.39
CA ILE A 66 -22.90 -9.88 3.37
C ILE A 66 -22.29 -9.23 2.12
N PRO A 67 -21.34 -8.30 2.27
CA PRO A 67 -20.72 -7.65 1.12
C PRO A 67 -19.87 -8.65 0.31
N ALA A 68 -19.71 -8.36 -0.98
CA ALA A 68 -18.68 -8.99 -1.80
C ALA A 68 -17.30 -8.62 -1.22
N ALA A 69 -16.34 -9.52 -1.33
CA ALA A 69 -15.02 -9.35 -0.73
C ALA A 69 -13.93 -9.83 -1.67
N LYS A 70 -12.83 -9.08 -1.73
CA LYS A 70 -11.57 -9.49 -2.36
C LYS A 70 -10.40 -8.99 -1.53
N VAL A 71 -9.40 -9.83 -1.32
CA VAL A 71 -8.09 -9.48 -0.73
C VAL A 71 -7.03 -10.33 -1.43
N ASN A 72 -5.84 -9.76 -1.59
CA ASN A 72 -4.69 -10.39 -2.21
C ASN A 72 -3.53 -10.53 -1.24
N ALA A 73 -3.36 -9.58 -0.32
CA ALA A 73 -2.36 -9.66 0.72
C ALA A 73 -2.76 -8.80 1.92
N TRP A 74 -2.04 -8.98 3.02
CA TRP A 74 -2.22 -8.22 4.24
C TRP A 74 -0.90 -8.10 5.00
N SER A 75 -0.78 -7.06 5.82
CA SER A 75 0.22 -6.98 6.89
C SER A 75 -0.37 -6.24 8.09
N MET A 76 0.18 -6.49 9.26
CA MET A 76 -0.26 -5.83 10.48
C MET A 76 0.96 -5.44 11.29
N SER A 77 0.96 -4.19 11.79
CA SER A 77 2.02 -3.71 12.66
C SER A 77 2.16 -4.59 13.90
N GLY A 78 3.37 -4.67 14.46
CA GLY A 78 3.64 -5.52 15.63
C GLY A 78 2.79 -5.19 16.86
N ASP A 79 2.30 -3.96 16.98
CA ASP A 79 1.39 -3.50 18.04
C ASP A 79 -0.10 -3.72 17.72
N GLY A 80 -0.44 -4.17 16.51
CA GLY A 80 -1.81 -4.41 16.04
C GLY A 80 -2.64 -3.14 15.81
N ALA A 81 -2.02 -1.96 15.82
CA ALA A 81 -2.71 -0.68 15.66
C ALA A 81 -2.95 -0.30 14.19
N THR A 82 -2.08 -0.74 13.28
CA THR A 82 -2.13 -0.47 11.85
C THR A 82 -2.24 -1.76 11.06
N LEU A 83 -3.22 -1.80 10.15
CA LEU A 83 -3.43 -2.90 9.22
C LEU A 83 -3.31 -2.40 7.79
N ASP A 84 -2.50 -3.09 6.98
CA ASP A 84 -2.47 -2.91 5.55
C ASP A 84 -3.23 -4.05 4.89
N LEU A 85 -4.16 -3.71 4.01
CA LEU A 85 -4.86 -4.66 3.16
C LEU A 85 -4.59 -4.29 1.71
N PHE A 86 -4.34 -5.31 0.90
CA PHE A 86 -4.01 -5.13 -0.51
C PHE A 86 -5.06 -5.84 -1.36
N VAL A 87 -5.53 -5.16 -2.39
CA VAL A 87 -6.35 -5.73 -3.46
C VAL A 87 -5.68 -5.45 -4.80
N VAL A 88 -5.73 -6.40 -5.72
CA VAL A 88 -5.02 -6.33 -7.00
C VAL A 88 -6.02 -6.39 -8.16
N PHE A 89 -5.93 -5.39 -9.05
CA PHE A 89 -6.52 -5.43 -10.38
C PHE A 89 -5.41 -5.68 -11.41
N TYR A 90 -5.21 -6.94 -11.77
CA TYR A 90 -4.19 -7.39 -12.70
C TYR A 90 -4.81 -7.76 -14.06
N GLN A 91 -4.34 -7.12 -15.13
CA GLN A 91 -4.80 -7.35 -16.50
C GLN A 91 -3.86 -8.27 -17.28
N GLY A 92 -2.56 -8.25 -16.96
CA GLY A 92 -1.55 -9.12 -17.57
C GLY A 92 -1.31 -8.86 -19.04
N THR A 93 -1.49 -7.63 -19.52
CA THR A 93 -1.38 -7.28 -20.95
C THR A 93 0.04 -6.91 -21.37
N GLY A 94 0.93 -6.64 -20.42
CA GLY A 94 2.29 -6.15 -20.68
C GLY A 94 2.31 -4.77 -21.34
N ARG A 95 1.23 -3.99 -21.19
CA ARG A 95 1.03 -2.67 -21.79
C ARG A 95 0.36 -1.73 -20.78
N PRO A 96 0.64 -0.41 -20.84
CA PRO A 96 0.05 0.58 -19.94
C PRO A 96 -1.41 0.88 -20.30
N GLU A 97 -2.31 -0.06 -20.01
CA GLU A 97 -3.73 0.12 -20.27
C GLU A 97 -4.38 1.07 -19.27
N THR A 98 -5.39 1.81 -19.73
CA THR A 98 -6.10 2.74 -18.83
C THR A 98 -7.08 1.98 -17.95
N VAL A 99 -6.96 2.13 -16.63
CA VAL A 99 -7.88 1.60 -15.64
C VAL A 99 -8.99 2.62 -15.36
N PRO A 100 -10.27 2.28 -15.56
CA PRO A 100 -11.38 3.18 -15.26
C PRO A 100 -11.47 3.50 -13.75
N LYS A 101 -11.84 4.75 -13.41
CA LYS A 101 -12.10 5.16 -12.03
C LYS A 101 -13.16 4.28 -11.34
N SER A 102 -14.16 3.81 -12.09
CA SER A 102 -15.18 2.89 -11.58
C SER A 102 -14.58 1.57 -11.09
N THR A 103 -13.57 1.05 -11.79
CA THR A 103 -12.85 -0.18 -11.40
C THR A 103 -12.08 0.05 -10.10
N VAL A 104 -11.40 1.19 -9.96
CA VAL A 104 -10.69 1.54 -8.72
C VAL A 104 -11.66 1.56 -7.53
N VAL A 105 -12.80 2.24 -7.68
CA VAL A 105 -13.84 2.33 -6.65
C VAL A 105 -14.44 0.95 -6.34
N GLU A 106 -14.65 0.11 -7.35
CA GLU A 106 -15.14 -1.26 -7.18
C GLU A 106 -14.17 -2.12 -6.36
N TYR A 107 -12.88 -2.08 -6.69
CA TYR A 107 -11.87 -2.87 -5.99
C TYR A 107 -11.69 -2.43 -4.53
N PHE A 108 -11.71 -1.13 -4.25
CA PHE A 108 -11.73 -0.65 -2.87
C PHE A 108 -13.00 -1.07 -2.11
N LYS A 109 -14.15 -1.13 -2.77
CA LYS A 109 -15.39 -1.67 -2.16
C LYS A 109 -15.25 -3.16 -1.82
N LEU A 110 -14.62 -3.95 -2.68
CA LEU A 110 -14.34 -5.37 -2.42
C LEU A 110 -13.40 -5.53 -1.22
N LEU A 111 -12.32 -4.74 -1.15
CA LEU A 111 -11.38 -4.79 -0.03
C LEU A 111 -12.03 -4.35 1.29
N ARG A 112 -12.85 -3.30 1.26
CA ARG A 112 -13.66 -2.87 2.41
C ARG A 112 -14.67 -3.94 2.83
N GLY A 113 -15.21 -4.67 1.87
CA GLY A 113 -16.07 -5.83 2.11
C GLY A 113 -15.34 -6.94 2.86
N PHE A 114 -14.09 -7.23 2.51
CA PHE A 114 -13.24 -8.17 3.25
C PHE A 114 -12.99 -7.71 4.68
N LEU A 115 -12.54 -6.46 4.87
CA LEU A 115 -12.31 -5.87 6.19
C LEU A 115 -13.53 -6.00 7.10
N ARG A 116 -14.72 -5.65 6.58
CA ARG A 116 -15.97 -5.76 7.33
C ARG A 116 -16.25 -7.20 7.75
N ARG A 117 -16.13 -8.16 6.82
CA ARG A 117 -16.34 -9.58 7.10
C ARG A 117 -15.35 -10.09 8.15
N ALA A 118 -14.08 -9.73 8.03
CA ALA A 118 -13.04 -10.11 8.99
C ALA A 118 -13.35 -9.59 10.40
N ARG A 119 -13.74 -8.30 10.55
CA ARG A 119 -14.21 -7.73 11.83
C ARG A 119 -15.46 -8.43 12.37
N ASP A 120 -16.34 -8.93 11.50
CA ASP A 120 -17.56 -9.66 11.84
C ASP A 120 -17.32 -11.17 12.11
N GLY A 121 -16.06 -11.63 12.17
CA GLY A 121 -15.72 -13.01 12.56
C GLY A 121 -15.65 -14.01 11.40
N PHE A 122 -15.29 -13.55 10.19
CA PHE A 122 -15.23 -14.39 9.00
C PHE A 122 -14.32 -15.62 9.10
N HIS A 123 -13.26 -15.57 9.93
CA HIS A 123 -12.36 -16.70 10.16
C HIS A 123 -13.08 -17.97 10.64
N VAL A 124 -14.21 -17.85 11.35
CA VAL A 124 -15.01 -19.01 11.83
C VAL A 124 -15.67 -19.79 10.67
N GLN A 125 -15.82 -19.15 9.51
CA GLN A 125 -16.40 -19.76 8.30
C GLN A 125 -15.34 -20.31 7.34
N LEU A 126 -14.06 -20.10 7.65
CA LEU A 126 -12.93 -20.54 6.84
C LEU A 126 -12.32 -21.80 7.45
N GLU A 127 -11.78 -22.66 6.60
CA GLU A 127 -10.90 -23.75 7.04
C GLU A 127 -9.54 -23.15 7.45
N GLU A 128 -8.89 -23.73 8.47
CA GLU A 128 -7.59 -23.24 8.97
C GLU A 128 -6.48 -23.29 7.90
N SER A 129 -6.61 -24.19 6.91
CA SER A 129 -5.68 -24.28 5.77
C SER A 129 -5.94 -23.24 4.68
N HIS A 130 -7.01 -22.43 4.78
CA HIS A 130 -7.31 -21.41 3.79
C HIS A 130 -6.38 -20.20 3.98
N GLU A 131 -5.81 -19.70 2.90
CA GLU A 131 -4.85 -18.57 2.90
C GLU A 131 -5.33 -17.32 3.65
N ALA A 132 -6.62 -16.95 3.53
CA ALA A 132 -7.19 -15.79 4.22
C ALA A 132 -7.60 -16.04 5.69
N PHE A 133 -7.44 -17.27 6.21
CA PHE A 133 -7.82 -17.62 7.59
C PHE A 133 -7.05 -16.77 8.60
N GLU A 134 -5.72 -16.76 8.50
CA GLU A 134 -4.86 -16.02 9.44
C GLU A 134 -5.13 -14.51 9.39
N ALA A 135 -5.27 -13.94 8.19
CA ALA A 135 -5.65 -12.54 8.01
C ALA A 135 -6.98 -12.22 8.72
N ALA A 136 -8.03 -13.01 8.43
CA ALA A 136 -9.35 -12.80 9.03
C ALA A 136 -9.35 -12.98 10.55
N ARG A 137 -8.57 -13.94 11.07
CA ARG A 137 -8.43 -14.21 12.52
C ARG A 137 -7.75 -13.05 13.22
N ARG A 138 -6.60 -12.60 12.69
CA ARG A 138 -5.79 -11.53 13.28
C ARG A 138 -6.53 -10.19 13.27
N ILE A 139 -7.23 -9.88 12.17
CA ILE A 139 -8.10 -8.69 12.09
C ILE A 139 -9.22 -8.75 13.12
N PHE A 140 -9.85 -9.91 13.31
CA PHE A 140 -10.89 -10.07 14.32
C PHE A 140 -10.36 -9.90 15.74
N GLU A 141 -9.17 -10.42 16.05
CA GLU A 141 -8.51 -10.27 17.35
C GLU A 141 -8.15 -8.81 17.65
N ALA A 142 -7.62 -8.09 16.65
CA ALA A 142 -7.18 -6.71 16.77
C ALA A 142 -8.31 -5.67 16.60
N ARG A 143 -9.56 -6.07 16.34
CA ARG A 143 -10.67 -5.16 15.94
C ARG A 143 -10.99 -4.02 16.93
N GLU A 144 -10.61 -4.16 18.20
CA GLU A 144 -10.82 -3.17 19.27
C GLU A 144 -9.58 -2.27 19.47
N THR A 145 -8.41 -2.69 18.98
CA THR A 145 -7.13 -1.95 19.08
C THR A 145 -6.71 -1.31 17.76
N LEU A 146 -7.29 -1.77 16.65
CA LEU A 146 -7.10 -1.22 15.31
C LEU A 146 -7.53 0.24 15.27
N THR A 147 -6.59 1.13 14.94
CA THR A 147 -6.82 2.57 14.84
C THR A 147 -6.74 3.05 13.40
N THR A 148 -5.89 2.42 12.59
CA THR A 148 -5.66 2.80 11.19
C THR A 148 -5.71 1.58 10.30
N VAL A 149 -6.43 1.65 9.18
CA VAL A 149 -6.38 0.65 8.11
C VAL A 149 -6.02 1.32 6.81
N ARG A 150 -4.90 0.92 6.21
CA ARG A 150 -4.50 1.34 4.87
C ARG A 150 -5.00 0.31 3.86
N LEU A 151 -5.86 0.77 2.96
CA LEU A 151 -6.46 0.02 1.87
C LEU A 151 -5.67 0.33 0.61
N PHE A 152 -4.86 -0.61 0.15
CA PHE A 152 -4.04 -0.51 -1.04
C PHE A 152 -4.75 -1.16 -2.24
N LEU A 153 -4.81 -0.45 -3.36
CA LEU A 153 -5.11 -1.02 -4.68
C LEU A 153 -3.84 -1.02 -5.52
N LEU A 154 -3.44 -2.20 -5.99
CA LEU A 154 -2.32 -2.41 -6.89
C LEU A 154 -2.85 -2.75 -8.29
N THR A 155 -2.25 -2.19 -9.35
CA THR A 155 -2.62 -2.51 -10.73
C THR A 155 -1.46 -2.35 -11.71
N ASP A 156 -1.45 -3.20 -12.74
CA ASP A 156 -0.51 -3.14 -13.88
C ASP A 156 -0.97 -2.17 -14.98
N GLY A 157 -2.07 -1.44 -14.77
CA GLY A 157 -2.55 -0.37 -15.65
C GLY A 157 -2.33 1.03 -15.08
N VAL A 158 -2.69 2.05 -15.84
CA VAL A 158 -2.55 3.48 -15.52
C VAL A 158 -3.90 4.07 -15.15
N VAL A 159 -3.97 4.76 -14.01
CA VAL A 159 -5.20 5.43 -13.56
C VAL A 159 -5.08 6.93 -13.81
N LYS A 160 -6.04 7.51 -14.52
CA LYS A 160 -6.12 8.98 -14.65
C LYS A 160 -6.40 9.60 -13.28
N SER A 161 -5.76 10.74 -13.01
CA SER A 161 -5.89 11.54 -11.78
C SER A 161 -7.24 11.35 -11.09
N LEU A 162 -7.18 10.72 -9.92
CA LEU A 162 -8.30 10.36 -9.08
C LEU A 162 -7.96 10.85 -7.67
N GLU A 163 -8.75 11.77 -7.17
CA GLU A 163 -8.75 12.10 -5.76
C GLU A 163 -9.60 11.05 -5.04
N ILE A 164 -8.99 10.38 -4.06
CA ILE A 164 -9.67 9.42 -3.20
C ILE A 164 -9.74 10.05 -1.82
N GLU A 165 -10.95 10.33 -1.36
CA GLU A 165 -11.18 10.87 -0.03
C GLU A 165 -10.88 9.79 1.02
N GLN A 166 -10.16 10.20 2.07
CA GLN A 166 -9.92 9.37 3.23
C GLN A 166 -11.20 9.30 4.07
N GLU A 167 -11.51 8.13 4.62
CA GLU A 167 -12.74 7.91 5.39
C GLU A 167 -12.40 7.80 6.88
N GLN A 168 -12.92 8.71 7.71
CA GLN A 168 -12.81 8.62 9.15
C GLN A 168 -14.08 8.01 9.74
N LEU A 169 -13.95 6.82 10.34
CA LEU A 169 -14.97 6.22 11.20
C LEU A 169 -14.73 6.61 12.66
N PRO A 170 -15.71 6.48 13.57
CA PRO A 170 -15.58 6.90 14.96
C PRO A 170 -14.39 6.29 15.71
N ASP A 171 -14.05 5.04 15.37
CA ASP A 171 -13.03 4.20 16.00
C ASP A 171 -11.87 3.84 15.06
N LEU A 172 -11.95 4.22 13.78
CA LEU A 172 -11.06 3.70 12.74
C LEU A 172 -10.82 4.72 11.62
N GLU A 173 -9.56 5.05 11.37
CA GLU A 173 -9.13 5.81 10.20
C GLU A 173 -8.92 4.86 9.02
N LEU A 174 -9.62 5.06 7.90
CA LEU A 174 -9.41 4.33 6.65
C LEU A 174 -8.63 5.20 5.67
N ARG A 175 -7.45 4.72 5.28
CA ARG A 175 -6.59 5.36 4.31
C ARG A 175 -6.57 4.61 2.98
N TYR A 176 -6.96 5.25 1.89
CA TYR A 176 -6.93 4.66 0.55
C TYR A 176 -5.65 5.05 -0.17
N VAL A 177 -4.93 4.04 -0.66
CA VAL A 177 -3.66 4.18 -1.36
C VAL A 177 -3.75 3.44 -2.69
N LEU A 178 -3.48 4.15 -3.79
CA LEU A 178 -3.49 3.58 -5.14
C LEU A 178 -2.07 3.54 -5.70
N TRP A 179 -1.61 2.35 -6.05
CA TRP A 179 -0.40 2.09 -6.82
C TRP A 179 -0.77 1.62 -8.22
N ASP A 180 -0.71 2.56 -9.17
CA ASP A 180 -0.84 2.26 -10.58
C ASP A 180 0.55 2.05 -11.22
N LEU A 181 0.57 1.57 -12.45
CA LEU A 181 1.78 1.26 -13.18
C LEU A 181 2.75 2.45 -13.27
N ASP A 182 2.21 3.66 -13.44
CA ASP A 182 3.01 4.89 -13.55
C ASP A 182 3.73 5.20 -12.23
N LYS A 183 3.06 5.10 -11.08
CA LYS A 183 3.69 5.22 -9.76
C LYS A 183 4.72 4.13 -9.51
N LEU A 184 4.41 2.88 -9.83
CA LEU A 184 5.35 1.76 -9.70
C LEU A 184 6.61 1.96 -10.55
N SER A 185 6.47 2.49 -11.78
CA SER A 185 7.60 2.79 -12.67
C SER A 185 8.51 3.91 -12.15
N ARG A 186 7.97 4.87 -11.39
CA ARG A 186 8.75 5.91 -10.73
C ARG A 186 9.51 5.35 -9.54
N LEU A 187 8.81 4.56 -8.74
CA LEU A 187 9.37 3.90 -7.56
C LEU A 187 10.57 3.01 -7.95
N HIS A 188 10.39 2.15 -8.95
CA HIS A 188 11.42 1.22 -9.44
C HIS A 188 12.72 1.90 -9.90
N VAL A 189 12.65 3.11 -10.45
CA VAL A 189 13.84 3.86 -10.90
C VAL A 189 14.45 4.68 -9.75
N GLY A 190 13.99 4.48 -8.52
CA GLY A 190 14.50 5.16 -7.33
C GLY A 190 14.04 6.60 -7.20
N HIS A 191 13.00 7.03 -7.94
CA HIS A 191 12.39 8.33 -7.67
C HIS A 191 11.53 8.24 -6.41
N ARG A 192 12.15 8.54 -5.26
CA ARG A 192 11.41 8.81 -4.03
C ARG A 192 10.74 10.17 -4.13
N GLU A 193 9.45 10.22 -3.80
CA GLU A 193 8.79 11.50 -3.55
C GLU A 193 9.42 12.12 -2.30
N MET A 194 9.93 13.35 -2.43
CA MET A 194 10.48 14.08 -1.30
C MET A 194 9.35 14.40 -0.32
N ILE A 195 9.44 13.88 0.90
CA ILE A 195 8.53 14.28 1.97
C ILE A 195 8.96 15.66 2.47
N VAL A 196 8.16 16.66 2.16
CA VAL A 196 8.35 18.02 2.66
C VAL A 196 7.39 18.22 3.83
N LEU A 197 7.94 18.42 5.02
CA LEU A 197 7.17 18.69 6.24
C LEU A 197 7.11 20.20 6.48
N ASP A 198 5.91 20.79 6.35
CA ASP A 198 5.70 22.18 6.70
C ASP A 198 5.28 22.31 8.17
N PHE A 199 6.29 22.43 9.05
CA PHE A 199 6.05 22.56 10.49
C PHE A 199 5.20 23.79 10.86
N LEU A 200 5.30 24.87 10.07
CA LEU A 200 4.62 26.12 10.34
C LEU A 200 3.11 25.98 10.14
N ASN A 201 2.71 25.36 9.03
CA ASN A 201 1.30 25.26 8.63
C ASN A 201 0.61 23.99 9.15
N ASP A 202 1.30 22.84 9.13
CA ASP A 202 0.65 21.53 9.32
C ASP A 202 0.83 20.96 10.74
N TYR A 203 1.88 21.39 11.44
CA TYR A 203 2.33 20.76 12.69
C TYR A 203 2.41 21.68 13.90
N GLY A 204 1.75 22.84 13.84
CA GLY A 204 1.53 23.69 15.01
C GLY A 204 2.67 24.65 15.35
N GLY A 205 3.65 24.84 14.46
CA GLY A 205 4.63 25.90 14.56
C GLY A 205 6.07 25.48 14.25
N PRO A 206 6.99 26.45 14.16
CA PRO A 206 8.38 26.20 13.81
C PRO A 206 9.10 25.43 14.92
N ILE A 207 10.04 24.56 14.53
CA ILE A 207 10.87 23.83 15.49
C ILE A 207 12.07 24.69 15.89
N PRO A 208 12.24 25.02 17.18
CA PRO A 208 13.42 25.73 17.65
C PRO A 208 14.67 24.89 17.42
N CYS A 209 15.67 25.47 16.76
CA CYS A 209 16.95 24.83 16.53
C CYS A 209 18.11 25.71 17.02
N LEU A 210 19.13 25.07 17.60
CA LEU A 210 20.40 25.66 17.96
C LEU A 210 21.40 25.35 16.83
N GLN A 211 21.92 26.38 16.20
CA GLN A 211 22.99 26.24 15.21
C GLN A 211 24.34 26.29 15.93
N THR A 212 25.22 25.33 15.66
CA THR A 212 26.59 25.39 16.18
C THR A 212 27.44 26.34 15.35
N ALA A 213 28.34 27.07 16.00
CA ALA A 213 29.33 27.88 15.30
C ALA A 213 30.33 26.95 14.61
N ASP A 214 30.37 27.01 13.28
CA ASP A 214 31.22 26.18 12.46
C ASP A 214 32.59 26.86 12.30
N CYS A 215 33.67 26.21 12.74
CA CYS A 215 35.01 26.80 12.75
C CYS A 215 35.70 26.72 11.37
N THR A 216 35.22 25.84 10.48
CA THR A 216 35.81 25.58 9.15
C THR A 216 34.94 26.08 7.99
N GLY A 217 33.63 26.30 8.22
CA GLY A 217 32.70 26.83 7.23
C GLY A 217 32.19 25.81 6.20
N GLU A 218 32.54 24.54 6.36
CA GLU A 218 32.18 23.46 5.44
C GLU A 218 30.85 22.78 5.81
N TYR A 219 30.42 22.79 7.08
CA TYR A 219 29.24 22.05 7.54
C TYR A 219 28.42 22.81 8.59
N ARG A 220 27.18 23.18 8.27
CA ARG A 220 26.27 23.75 9.27
C ARG A 220 25.54 22.65 10.02
N THR A 221 25.83 22.51 11.32
CA THR A 221 25.13 21.57 12.21
C THR A 221 24.03 22.29 12.99
N PHE A 222 22.88 21.64 13.10
CA PHE A 222 21.72 22.09 13.86
C PHE A 222 21.32 21.04 14.89
N LEU A 223 21.02 21.47 16.11
CA LEU A 223 20.40 20.65 17.15
C LEU A 223 18.98 21.15 17.38
N ALA A 224 18.00 20.26 17.28
CA ALA A 224 16.60 20.58 17.50
C ALA A 224 15.97 19.58 18.46
N PHE A 225 14.96 20.02 19.23
CA PHE A 225 14.20 19.17 20.14
C PHE A 225 12.78 19.03 19.62
N PHE A 226 12.37 17.79 19.32
CA PHE A 226 11.04 17.49 18.80
C PHE A 226 10.13 17.00 19.94
N PRO A 227 8.92 17.57 20.11
CA PRO A 227 7.93 16.99 21.01
C PRO A 227 7.57 15.56 20.59
N ALA A 228 7.41 14.65 21.57
CA ALA A 228 7.06 13.26 21.29
C ALA A 228 5.74 13.13 20.52
N SER A 229 4.74 13.94 20.86
CA SER A 229 3.45 13.99 20.16
C SER A 229 3.57 14.43 18.70
N LEU A 230 4.51 15.33 18.40
CA LEU A 230 4.79 15.77 17.04
C LEU A 230 5.39 14.63 16.22
N LEU A 231 6.40 13.94 16.76
CA LEU A 231 6.99 12.78 16.10
C LEU A 231 5.94 11.67 15.87
N ALA A 232 5.15 11.33 16.89
CA ALA A 232 4.11 10.31 16.76
C ALA A 232 3.12 10.63 15.64
N ARG A 233 2.75 11.91 15.47
CA ARG A 233 1.89 12.34 14.37
C ARG A 233 2.57 12.23 13.00
N ILE A 234 3.80 12.71 12.86
CA ILE A 234 4.54 12.62 11.59
C ILE A 234 4.75 11.15 11.18
N TYR A 235 5.15 10.29 12.13
CA TYR A 235 5.28 8.85 11.90
C TYR A 235 3.93 8.19 11.62
N GLY A 236 2.85 8.62 12.26
CA GLY A 236 1.51 8.15 11.96
C GLY A 236 1.06 8.52 10.55
N GLU A 237 1.43 9.69 10.04
CA GLU A 237 1.06 10.19 8.70
C GLU A 237 1.92 9.56 7.58
N HIS A 238 3.25 9.56 7.75
CA HIS A 238 4.20 9.16 6.70
C HIS A 238 4.77 7.76 6.88
N GLY A 239 4.58 7.14 8.05
CA GLY A 239 5.01 5.76 8.32
C GLY A 239 6.51 5.55 8.13
N GLN A 240 6.85 4.41 7.52
CA GLN A 240 8.22 3.98 7.25
C GLN A 240 8.95 4.85 6.22
N ARG A 241 8.24 5.64 5.40
CA ARG A 241 8.86 6.51 4.39
C ARG A 241 9.80 7.56 4.99
N LEU A 242 9.66 7.85 6.30
CA LEU A 242 10.57 8.73 7.05
C LEU A 242 11.91 8.08 7.44
N LEU A 243 11.98 6.76 7.43
CA LEU A 243 13.16 6.01 7.85
C LEU A 243 14.02 5.67 6.63
N GLU A 244 15.24 6.17 6.61
CA GLU A 244 16.28 5.65 5.73
C GLU A 244 16.90 4.41 6.40
N ARG A 245 16.77 3.23 5.78
CA ARG A 245 17.61 2.10 6.16
C ARG A 245 19.03 2.40 5.67
N ASN A 246 19.95 2.61 6.63
CA ASN A 246 21.39 2.70 6.40
C ASN A 246 21.96 1.36 5.95
#